data_AF-A0A6I1QYI4-F1
#
_entry.id   AF-A0A6I1QYI4-F1
#
_cell.length_a   1.000
_cell.length_b   1.000
_cell.length_c   1.000
_cell.angle_alpha   90.00
_cell.angle_beta   90.00
_cell.angle_gamma   90.00
#
_symmetry.space_group_name_H-M   'P 1'
#
loop_
_entity.id
_entity.type
_entity.pdbx_description
1 polymer ?
#
loop_
_entity_poly.entity_id
_entity_poly.type
_entity_poly.pdbx_seq_one_letter_code
_entity_poly.pdbx_strand_id
1 'polypeptide(L)'
;MNPSTASIVEAIEAAPTDLVVVLPDNKNIIMAARQAATLSEKDVQVVETTSVPQGIAALLALSQDQEFADNIRAMNAALHGVRSGEVTRAVRDLRLGDVDIRAGNYMAIVDGDLVAAAGAIEEAVTRALSMMTGPDSALIALYPGRDVDDASASSLTAAVREAWPDHEVEVVRGNQPYYEYFISVE
;
A
#
# COMPACT_ATOMS: atom_id res chain seq x y z
N MET A 1 -12.13 5.77 2.74
CA MET A 1 -12.71 6.84 3.58
C MET A 1 -11.81 6.99 4.79
N ASN A 2 -11.45 8.20 5.20
CA ASN A 2 -10.60 8.39 6.37
C ASN A 2 -11.48 8.27 7.63
N PRO A 3 -11.19 7.35 8.57
CA PRO A 3 -11.96 7.20 9.79
C PRO A 3 -11.79 8.43 10.69
N SER A 4 -12.80 8.71 11.52
CA SER A 4 -12.68 9.71 12.58
C SER A 4 -11.83 9.20 13.73
N THR A 5 -11.23 10.08 14.53
CA THR A 5 -10.51 9.69 15.76
C THR A 5 -11.39 8.83 16.67
N ALA A 6 -12.67 9.18 16.83
CA ALA A 6 -13.61 8.41 17.67
C ALA A 6 -13.78 6.98 17.15
N SER A 7 -13.90 6.79 15.83
CA SER A 7 -14.01 5.47 15.22
C SER A 7 -12.75 4.62 15.44
N ILE A 8 -11.56 5.24 15.44
CA ILE A 8 -10.31 4.53 15.73
C ILE A 8 -10.25 4.13 17.21
N VAL A 9 -10.66 5.02 18.14
CA VAL A 9 -10.75 4.70 19.57
C VAL A 9 -11.70 3.52 19.80
N GLU A 10 -12.90 3.54 19.21
CA GLU A 10 -13.85 2.43 19.31
C GLU A 10 -13.25 1.10 18.84
N ALA A 11 -12.47 1.11 17.76
CA ALA A 11 -11.78 -0.09 17.26
C ALA A 11 -10.67 -0.57 18.20
N ILE A 12 -9.90 0.35 18.79
CA ILE A 12 -8.88 0.04 19.80
C ILE A 12 -9.54 -0.60 21.03
N GLU A 13 -10.63 -0.02 21.52
CA GLU A 13 -11.33 -0.53 22.71
C GLU A 13 -11.98 -1.90 22.47
N ALA A 14 -12.43 -2.17 21.25
CA ALA A 14 -12.96 -3.47 20.87
C ALA A 14 -11.90 -4.59 20.75
N ALA A 15 -10.60 -4.25 20.70
CA ALA A 15 -9.52 -5.24 20.63
C ALA A 15 -9.49 -6.13 21.90
N PRO A 16 -9.26 -7.45 21.79
CA PRO A 16 -9.33 -8.38 22.92
C PRO A 16 -8.11 -8.34 23.86
N THR A 17 -7.22 -7.38 23.69
CA THR A 17 -5.93 -7.25 24.38
C THR A 17 -5.67 -5.78 24.72
N ASP A 18 -4.84 -5.55 25.74
CA ASP A 18 -4.38 -4.22 26.15
C ASP A 18 -3.18 -3.74 25.32
N LEU A 19 -2.55 -4.61 24.53
CA LEU A 19 -1.45 -4.26 23.62
C LEU A 19 -1.99 -4.14 22.19
N VAL A 20 -2.08 -2.92 21.67
CA VAL A 20 -2.71 -2.65 20.37
C VAL A 20 -1.74 -1.93 19.44
N VAL A 21 -1.61 -2.44 18.21
CA VAL A 21 -0.89 -1.75 17.13
C VAL A 21 -1.90 -1.19 16.13
N VAL A 22 -1.78 0.09 15.81
CA VAL A 22 -2.57 0.74 14.76
C VAL A 22 -1.69 0.93 13.52
N LEU A 23 -2.19 0.45 12.38
CA LEU A 23 -1.54 0.53 11.06
C LEU A 23 -2.39 1.40 10.12
N PRO A 24 -2.10 2.70 9.99
CA PRO A 24 -2.77 3.55 9.02
C PRO A 24 -2.41 3.13 7.59
N ASP A 25 -3.38 3.08 6.68
CA ASP A 25 -3.11 2.80 5.26
C ASP A 25 -2.96 4.08 4.42
N ASN A 26 -3.00 5.25 5.07
CA ASN A 26 -2.94 6.56 4.42
C ASN A 26 -2.30 7.60 5.34
N LYS A 27 -1.40 8.43 4.79
CA LYS A 27 -0.73 9.51 5.55
C LYS A 27 -1.69 10.47 6.27
N ASN A 28 -2.89 10.68 5.73
CA ASN A 28 -3.89 11.57 6.32
C ASN A 28 -4.55 11.00 7.59
N ILE A 29 -4.37 9.70 7.87
CA ILE A 29 -4.94 9.02 9.03
C ILE A 29 -3.98 9.02 10.23
N ILE A 30 -2.67 9.20 9.99
CA ILE A 30 -1.63 9.13 11.04
C ILE A 30 -1.93 10.05 12.23
N MET A 31 -2.33 11.31 11.97
CA MET A 31 -2.65 12.25 13.04
C MET A 31 -3.85 11.79 13.88
N ALA A 32 -4.90 11.28 13.24
CA ALA A 32 -6.07 10.74 13.93
C ALA A 32 -5.72 9.47 14.72
N ALA A 33 -4.87 8.59 14.17
CA ALA A 33 -4.39 7.39 14.84
C ALA A 33 -3.57 7.70 16.09
N ARG A 34 -2.63 8.65 16.00
CA ARG A 34 -1.86 9.13 17.17
C ARG A 34 -2.77 9.72 18.24
N GLN A 35 -3.75 10.53 17.84
CA GLN A 35 -4.70 11.09 18.79
C GLN A 35 -5.54 9.99 19.47
N ALA A 36 -6.02 9.01 18.71
CA ALA A 36 -6.77 7.88 19.26
C ALA A 36 -5.94 7.08 20.26
N ALA A 37 -4.66 6.84 19.97
CA ALA A 37 -3.74 6.19 20.91
C ALA A 37 -3.62 6.93 22.25
N THR A 38 -3.63 8.27 22.26
CA THR A 38 -3.60 9.06 23.50
C THR A 38 -4.92 9.08 24.28
N LEU A 39 -6.03 8.68 23.66
CA LEU A 39 -7.37 8.70 24.26
C LEU A 39 -7.78 7.33 24.83
N SER A 40 -7.08 6.26 24.48
CA SER A 40 -7.32 4.91 25.00
C SER A 40 -6.61 4.70 26.33
N GLU A 41 -7.17 3.84 27.17
CA GLU A 41 -6.50 3.37 28.40
C GLU A 41 -5.55 2.18 28.13
N LYS A 42 -5.59 1.60 26.93
CA LYS A 42 -4.72 0.51 26.48
C LYS A 42 -3.32 1.00 26.10
N ASP A 43 -2.35 0.09 26.04
CA ASP A 43 -1.03 0.38 25.47
C ASP A 43 -1.12 0.32 23.94
N VAL A 44 -1.24 1.50 23.33
CA VAL A 44 -1.42 1.66 21.90
C VAL A 44 -0.16 2.22 21.26
N GLN A 45 0.34 1.53 20.23
CA GLN A 45 1.43 2.01 19.40
C GLN A 45 0.95 2.21 17.97
N VAL A 46 1.34 3.33 17.36
CA VAL A 46 1.04 3.63 15.96
C VAL A 46 2.30 3.37 15.14
N VAL A 47 2.22 2.41 14.21
CA VAL A 47 3.27 2.19 13.21
C VAL A 47 2.83 2.92 11.95
N GLU A 48 3.56 3.96 11.57
CA GLU A 48 3.16 5.02 10.64
C GLU A 48 3.26 4.62 9.18
N THR A 49 2.62 3.52 8.86
CA THR A 49 2.37 3.09 7.49
C THR A 49 1.53 4.13 6.75
N THR A 50 1.78 4.26 5.45
CA THR A 50 1.13 5.26 4.59
C THR A 50 0.42 4.65 3.39
N SER A 51 0.51 3.32 3.25
CA SER A 51 -0.09 2.53 2.19
C SER A 51 -0.37 1.11 2.70
N VAL A 52 -1.29 0.41 2.02
CA VAL A 52 -1.62 -0.99 2.34
C VAL A 52 -0.38 -1.91 2.26
N PRO A 53 0.49 -1.84 1.24
CA PRO A 53 1.71 -2.65 1.19
C PRO A 53 2.64 -2.45 2.40
N GLN A 54 2.84 -1.21 2.84
CA GLN A 54 3.62 -0.93 4.06
C GLN A 54 2.96 -1.55 5.30
N GLY A 55 1.63 -1.51 5.38
CA GLY A 55 0.85 -2.18 6.43
C GLY A 55 1.07 -3.70 6.45
N ILE A 56 1.08 -4.34 5.28
CA ILE A 56 1.34 -5.77 5.15
C ILE A 56 2.77 -6.11 5.58
N ALA A 57 3.77 -5.37 5.10
CA ALA A 57 5.17 -5.60 5.48
C ALA A 57 5.41 -5.41 6.98
N ALA A 58 4.82 -4.36 7.57
CA ALA A 58 4.84 -4.16 9.01
C ALA A 58 4.19 -5.35 9.74
N LEU A 59 3.01 -5.81 9.30
CA LEU A 59 2.33 -6.95 9.91
C LEU A 59 3.14 -8.26 9.82
N LEU A 60 3.81 -8.50 8.70
CA LEU A 60 4.64 -9.71 8.50
C LEU A 60 5.91 -9.73 9.37
N ALA A 61 6.38 -8.56 9.80
CA ALA A 61 7.50 -8.44 10.73
C ALA A 61 7.12 -8.74 12.20
N LEU A 62 5.82 -8.85 12.51
CA LEU A 62 5.33 -9.17 13.85
C LEU A 62 5.70 -10.61 14.24
N SER A 63 6.36 -10.76 15.39
CA SER A 63 6.70 -12.05 15.99
C SER A 63 6.06 -12.21 17.36
N GLN A 64 5.39 -13.34 17.59
CA GLN A 64 4.78 -13.67 18.88
C GLN A 64 5.81 -13.99 19.97
N ASP A 65 7.07 -14.24 19.57
CA ASP A 65 8.17 -14.56 20.49
C ASP A 65 8.93 -13.30 20.95
N GLN A 66 8.56 -12.13 20.46
CA GLN A 66 9.20 -10.85 20.78
C GLN A 66 8.38 -9.99 21.74
N GLU A 67 9.07 -9.17 22.53
CA GLU A 67 8.41 -8.15 23.35
C GLU A 67 7.72 -7.11 22.47
N PHE A 68 6.70 -6.45 23.02
CA PHE A 68 5.91 -5.47 22.28
C PHE A 68 6.77 -4.35 21.67
N ALA A 69 7.69 -3.79 22.44
CA ALA A 69 8.58 -2.73 21.96
C ALA A 69 9.56 -3.20 20.86
N ASP A 70 10.00 -4.46 20.91
CA ASP A 70 10.83 -5.06 19.85
C ASP A 70 10.03 -5.23 18.56
N ASN A 71 8.80 -5.73 18.67
CA ASN A 71 7.87 -5.80 17.55
C ASN A 71 7.67 -4.43 16.90
N ILE A 72 7.40 -3.37 17.66
CA ILE A 72 7.25 -2.02 17.09
C ILE A 72 8.50 -1.58 16.33
N ARG A 73 9.72 -1.88 16.83
CA ARG A 73 10.96 -1.58 16.11
C ARG A 73 11.07 -2.36 14.81
N ALA A 74 10.78 -3.66 14.84
CA ALA A 74 10.82 -4.53 13.65
C ALA A 74 9.81 -4.08 12.59
N MET A 75 8.58 -3.79 13.00
CA MET A 75 7.51 -3.30 12.13
C MET A 75 7.87 -1.96 11.47
N ASN A 76 8.46 -1.03 12.24
CA ASN A 76 8.94 0.24 11.70
C ASN A 76 10.14 0.06 10.75
N ALA A 77 11.02 -0.90 11.00
CA ALA A 77 12.13 -1.18 10.07
C ALA A 77 11.60 -1.74 8.74
N ALA A 78 10.65 -2.67 8.82
CA ALA A 78 10.06 -3.33 7.65
C ALA A 78 9.37 -2.34 6.70
N LEU A 79 8.54 -1.41 7.22
CA LEU A 79 7.82 -0.49 6.35
C LEU A 79 8.74 0.45 5.54
N HIS A 80 9.93 0.78 6.07
CA HIS A 80 10.89 1.64 5.35
C HIS A 80 11.61 0.93 4.21
N GLY A 81 11.59 -0.41 4.20
CA GLY A 81 12.11 -1.22 3.10
C GLY A 81 11.14 -1.30 1.91
N VAL A 82 9.92 -0.78 2.03
CA VAL A 82 8.87 -0.94 1.01
C VAL A 82 8.59 0.36 0.28
N ARG A 83 8.77 0.33 -1.04
CA ARG A 83 8.19 1.35 -1.94
C ARG A 83 6.81 0.91 -2.38
N SER A 84 5.87 1.85 -2.40
CA SER A 84 4.47 1.54 -2.65
C SER A 84 3.94 2.20 -3.91
N GLY A 85 3.17 1.43 -4.69
CA GLY A 85 2.55 1.86 -5.92
C GLY A 85 1.05 1.58 -5.91
N GLU A 86 0.28 2.46 -6.52
CA GLU A 86 -1.16 2.30 -6.72
C GLU A 86 -1.50 2.57 -8.19
N VAL A 87 -2.35 1.74 -8.77
CA VAL A 87 -2.92 1.96 -10.10
C VAL A 87 -4.42 2.02 -9.99
N THR A 88 -5.01 3.12 -10.48
CA THR A 88 -6.46 3.36 -10.45
C THR A 88 -6.95 4.04 -11.72
N ARG A 89 -8.22 3.88 -12.05
CA ARG A 89 -8.82 4.51 -13.24
C ARG A 89 -9.30 5.94 -12.96
N ALA A 90 -8.94 6.87 -13.84
CA ALA A 90 -9.45 8.23 -13.83
C ALA A 90 -10.95 8.26 -14.16
N VAL A 91 -11.76 8.82 -13.25
CA VAL A 91 -13.22 8.92 -13.43
C VAL A 91 -13.67 10.18 -14.17
N ARG A 92 -12.75 11.13 -14.37
CA ARG A 92 -12.98 12.40 -15.05
C ARG A 92 -11.69 12.93 -15.66
N ASP A 93 -11.82 13.85 -16.59
CA ASP A 93 -10.70 14.61 -17.10
C ASP A 93 -10.11 15.48 -15.98
N LEU A 94 -8.79 15.50 -15.87
CA LEU A 94 -8.04 16.29 -14.89
C LEU A 94 -6.73 16.75 -15.51
N ARG A 95 -6.33 17.98 -15.22
CA ARG A 95 -4.97 18.46 -15.48
C ARG A 95 -4.23 18.63 -14.16
N LEU A 96 -3.12 17.93 -14.00
CA LEU A 96 -2.27 18.03 -12.82
C LEU A 96 -0.88 18.51 -13.26
N GLY A 97 -0.59 19.80 -13.02
CA GLY A 97 0.58 20.45 -13.59
C GLY A 97 0.54 20.42 -15.13
N ASP A 98 1.54 19.76 -15.72
CA ASP A 98 1.67 19.58 -17.18
C ASP A 98 1.13 18.22 -17.67
N VAL A 99 0.56 17.40 -16.78
CA VAL A 99 -0.02 16.11 -17.14
C VAL A 99 -1.52 16.24 -17.40
N ASP A 100 -1.94 15.98 -18.63
CA ASP A 100 -3.34 15.85 -19.01
C ASP A 100 -3.82 14.40 -18.82
N ILE A 101 -4.79 14.21 -17.94
CA ILE A 101 -5.40 12.91 -17.61
C ILE A 101 -6.81 12.90 -18.17
N ARG A 102 -7.13 11.91 -19.01
CA ARG A 102 -8.48 11.72 -19.55
C ARG A 102 -9.25 10.72 -18.73
N ALA A 103 -10.56 10.89 -18.65
CA ALA A 103 -11.47 9.90 -18.10
C ALA A 103 -11.24 8.55 -18.81
N GLY A 104 -11.15 7.48 -18.01
CA GLY A 104 -10.88 6.12 -18.48
C GLY A 104 -9.40 5.75 -18.51
N ASN A 105 -8.47 6.71 -18.49
CA ASN A 105 -7.04 6.43 -18.36
C ASN A 105 -6.74 5.77 -17.02
N TYR A 106 -5.68 4.99 -16.97
CA TYR A 106 -5.08 4.47 -15.75
C TYR A 106 -4.04 5.46 -15.23
N MET A 107 -4.13 5.79 -13.95
CA MET A 107 -3.20 6.63 -13.22
C MET A 107 -2.29 5.73 -12.37
N ALA A 108 -0.99 5.99 -12.43
CA ALA A 108 -0.01 5.37 -11.56
C ALA A 108 0.45 6.37 -10.50
N ILE A 109 0.37 5.96 -9.24
CA ILE A 109 0.73 6.76 -8.08
C ILE A 109 1.83 6.00 -7.34
N VAL A 110 2.96 6.64 -7.05
CA VAL A 110 4.08 6.03 -6.31
C VAL A 110 4.32 6.88 -5.07
N ASP A 111 4.30 6.26 -3.89
CA ASP A 111 4.47 6.91 -2.59
C ASP A 111 3.58 8.18 -2.40
N GLY A 112 2.39 8.15 -3.02
CA GLY A 112 1.40 9.22 -2.98
C GLY A 112 1.50 10.29 -4.07
N ASP A 113 2.50 10.20 -4.95
CA ASP A 113 2.69 11.13 -6.07
C ASP A 113 2.24 10.51 -7.40
N LEU A 114 1.45 11.24 -8.18
CA LEU A 114 1.06 10.81 -9.52
C LEU A 114 2.28 10.83 -10.45
N VAL A 115 2.74 9.66 -10.90
CA VAL A 115 3.91 9.52 -11.78
C VAL A 115 3.55 9.29 -13.24
N ALA A 116 2.36 8.77 -13.54
CA ALA A 116 1.93 8.56 -14.91
C ALA A 116 0.40 8.53 -15.09
N ALA A 117 -0.03 8.83 -16.31
CA ALA A 117 -1.35 8.50 -16.82
C ALA A 117 -1.20 7.81 -18.19
N ALA A 118 -1.91 6.69 -18.38
CA ALA A 118 -1.79 5.84 -19.57
C ALA A 118 -3.15 5.31 -20.03
N GLY A 119 -3.28 4.98 -21.31
CA GLY A 119 -4.51 4.39 -21.86
C GLY A 119 -4.68 2.91 -21.50
N ALA A 120 -3.58 2.23 -21.18
CA ALA A 120 -3.54 0.81 -20.82
C ALA A 120 -2.98 0.60 -19.41
N ILE A 121 -3.52 -0.40 -18.72
CA ILE A 121 -3.14 -0.72 -17.33
C ILE A 121 -1.70 -1.21 -17.24
N GLU A 122 -1.26 -2.01 -18.20
CA GLU A 122 0.11 -2.53 -18.30
C GLU A 122 1.14 -1.41 -18.41
N GLU A 123 0.84 -0.38 -19.20
CA GLU A 123 1.70 0.79 -19.32
C GLU A 123 1.77 1.59 -18.00
N ALA A 124 0.65 1.76 -17.30
CA ALA A 124 0.63 2.42 -16.00
C ALA A 124 1.46 1.65 -14.96
N VAL A 125 1.29 0.33 -14.88
CA VAL A 125 2.05 -0.55 -13.97
C VAL A 125 3.54 -0.52 -14.31
N THR A 126 3.89 -0.64 -15.59
CA THR A 126 5.30 -0.59 -16.04
C THR A 126 5.96 0.73 -15.65
N ARG A 127 5.26 1.87 -15.86
CA ARG A 127 5.77 3.18 -15.46
C ARG A 127 5.91 3.33 -13.94
N ALA A 128 4.99 2.75 -13.16
CA ALA A 128 5.12 2.72 -11.70
C ALA A 128 6.38 1.95 -11.29
N LEU A 129 6.55 0.72 -11.80
CA LEU A 129 7.69 -0.14 -11.48
C LEU A 129 9.03 0.47 -11.87
N SER A 130 9.13 1.16 -13.01
CA SER A 130 10.34 1.87 -13.40
C SER A 130 10.74 2.99 -12.43
N MET A 131 9.78 3.55 -11.70
CA MET A 131 10.02 4.57 -10.68
C MET A 131 10.30 3.97 -9.29
N MET A 132 9.81 2.76 -9.04
CA MET A 132 9.89 2.07 -7.75
C MET A 132 11.14 1.20 -7.63
N THR A 133 11.52 0.50 -8.71
CA THR A 133 12.64 -0.44 -8.73
C THR A 133 14.00 0.27 -8.72
N GLY A 134 14.98 -0.37 -8.08
CA GLY A 134 16.35 0.12 -7.95
C GLY A 134 17.35 -1.02 -7.75
N PRO A 135 18.65 -0.72 -7.65
CA PRO A 135 19.71 -1.74 -7.57
C PRO A 135 19.57 -2.72 -6.41
N ASP A 136 18.96 -2.29 -5.30
CA ASP A 136 18.83 -3.06 -4.07
C ASP A 136 17.46 -3.77 -3.95
N SER A 137 16.54 -3.53 -4.89
CA SER A 137 15.22 -4.20 -4.89
C SER A 137 15.30 -5.59 -5.49
N ALA A 138 14.62 -6.55 -4.87
CA ALA A 138 14.60 -7.96 -5.27
C ALA A 138 13.18 -8.52 -5.43
N LEU A 139 12.18 -7.94 -4.75
CA LEU A 139 10.80 -8.46 -4.76
C LEU A 139 9.83 -7.42 -5.33
N ILE A 140 8.96 -7.87 -6.22
CA ILE A 140 7.81 -7.13 -6.73
C ILE A 140 6.54 -7.91 -6.37
N ALA A 141 5.70 -7.38 -5.49
CA ALA A 141 4.39 -7.97 -5.23
C ALA A 141 3.28 -7.16 -5.90
N LEU A 142 2.44 -7.84 -6.68
CA LEU A 142 1.26 -7.28 -7.33
C LEU A 142 0.00 -7.69 -6.57
N TYR A 143 -0.85 -6.72 -6.26
CA TYR A 143 -2.11 -6.93 -5.55
C TYR A 143 -3.32 -6.54 -6.42
N PRO A 144 -3.87 -7.46 -7.22
CA PRO A 144 -5.01 -7.16 -8.08
C PRO A 144 -6.26 -6.79 -7.27
N GLY A 145 -6.95 -5.73 -7.72
CA GLY A 145 -8.23 -5.29 -7.18
C GLY A 145 -9.38 -6.20 -7.58
N ARG A 146 -10.55 -5.99 -6.98
CA ARG A 146 -11.70 -6.90 -7.18
C ARG A 146 -12.14 -7.03 -8.64
N ASP A 147 -11.94 -5.96 -9.42
CA ASP A 147 -12.45 -5.82 -10.79
C ASP A 147 -11.41 -6.28 -11.83
N VAL A 148 -10.26 -6.82 -11.38
CA VAL A 148 -9.24 -7.46 -12.22
C VAL A 148 -9.45 -8.97 -12.20
N ASP A 149 -9.73 -9.56 -13.36
CA ASP A 149 -9.88 -11.01 -13.49
C ASP A 149 -8.53 -11.76 -13.49
N ASP A 150 -8.59 -13.06 -13.21
CA ASP A 150 -7.40 -13.91 -13.08
C ASP A 150 -6.58 -13.97 -14.39
N ALA A 151 -7.24 -13.87 -15.56
CA ALA A 151 -6.58 -13.89 -16.86
C ALA A 151 -5.75 -12.61 -17.08
N SER A 152 -6.34 -11.45 -16.77
CA SER A 152 -5.69 -10.14 -16.85
C SER A 152 -4.54 -10.04 -15.85
N ALA A 153 -4.74 -10.51 -14.62
CA ALA A 153 -3.68 -10.56 -13.61
C ALA A 153 -2.52 -11.46 -14.05
N SER A 154 -2.82 -12.65 -14.60
CA SER A 154 -1.80 -13.58 -15.10
C SER A 154 -1.02 -12.99 -16.28
N SER A 155 -1.72 -12.34 -17.22
CA SER A 155 -1.08 -11.70 -18.38
C SER A 155 -0.13 -10.57 -17.95
N LEU A 156 -0.58 -9.69 -17.06
CA LEU A 156 0.26 -8.60 -16.56
C LEU A 156 1.48 -9.14 -15.79
N THR A 157 1.27 -10.15 -14.95
CA THR A 157 2.36 -10.77 -14.17
C THR A 157 3.42 -11.37 -15.09
N ALA A 158 3.01 -12.01 -16.19
CA ALA A 158 3.95 -12.54 -17.18
C ALA A 158 4.76 -11.40 -17.84
N ALA A 159 4.11 -10.30 -18.22
CA ALA A 159 4.78 -9.12 -18.79
C ALA A 159 5.77 -8.48 -17.78
N VAL A 160 5.39 -8.38 -16.51
CA VAL A 160 6.28 -7.86 -15.45
C VAL A 160 7.49 -8.77 -15.25
N ARG A 161 7.31 -10.10 -15.22
CA ARG A 161 8.43 -11.06 -15.12
C ARG A 161 9.39 -10.99 -16.31
N GLU A 162 8.88 -10.72 -17.51
CA GLU A 162 9.71 -10.56 -18.70
C GLU A 162 10.52 -9.24 -18.64
N ALA A 163 9.90 -8.15 -18.16
CA ALA A 163 10.54 -6.84 -18.08
C ALA A 163 11.50 -6.68 -16.88
N TRP A 164 11.27 -7.41 -15.79
CA TRP A 164 12.12 -7.46 -14.58
C TRP A 164 12.60 -8.88 -14.29
N PRO A 165 13.51 -9.44 -15.12
CA PRO A 165 13.95 -10.83 -15.01
C PRO A 165 14.80 -11.13 -13.77
N ASP A 166 15.37 -10.09 -13.16
CA ASP A 166 16.20 -10.20 -11.96
C ASP A 166 15.39 -10.07 -10.64
N HIS A 167 14.07 -9.86 -10.74
CA HIS A 167 13.17 -9.70 -9.60
C HIS A 167 12.30 -10.95 -9.40
N GLU A 168 12.08 -11.31 -8.15
CA GLU A 168 11.00 -12.21 -7.79
C GLU A 168 9.66 -11.46 -7.94
N VAL A 169 8.73 -12.04 -8.69
CA VAL A 169 7.41 -11.42 -8.92
C VAL A 169 6.32 -12.30 -8.32
N GLU A 170 5.67 -11.78 -7.30
CA GLU A 170 4.57 -12.42 -6.59
C GLU A 170 3.22 -11.75 -6.91
N VAL A 171 2.16 -12.55 -6.82
CA VAL A 171 0.78 -12.06 -6.97
C VAL A 171 0.00 -12.47 -5.76
N VAL A 172 -0.55 -11.49 -5.04
CA VAL A 172 -1.36 -11.69 -3.86
C VAL A 172 -2.73 -11.11 -4.12
N ARG A 173 -3.79 -11.88 -3.89
CA ARG A 173 -5.16 -11.42 -4.16
C ARG A 173 -5.53 -10.24 -3.26
N GLY A 174 -5.64 -9.04 -3.83
CA GLY A 174 -5.92 -7.82 -3.08
C GLY A 174 -7.41 -7.58 -2.83
N ASN A 175 -8.27 -7.81 -3.84
CA ASN A 175 -9.73 -7.63 -3.78
C ASN A 175 -10.19 -6.22 -3.34
N GLN A 176 -9.30 -5.23 -3.31
CA GLN A 176 -9.68 -3.86 -2.97
C GLN A 176 -10.67 -3.29 -4.02
N PRO A 177 -11.61 -2.42 -3.60
CA PRO A 177 -12.74 -2.02 -4.44
C PRO A 177 -12.49 -0.81 -5.36
N TYR A 178 -11.40 -0.07 -5.17
CA TYR A 178 -11.16 1.23 -5.84
C TYR A 178 -9.87 1.30 -6.66
N TYR A 179 -8.93 0.39 -6.37
CA TYR A 179 -7.63 0.36 -7.02
C TYR A 179 -7.48 -0.95 -7.76
N GLU A 180 -7.16 -0.87 -9.04
CA GLU A 180 -6.94 -2.01 -9.90
C GLU A 180 -5.69 -2.78 -9.49
N TYR A 181 -4.65 -2.08 -9.02
CA TYR A 181 -3.50 -2.70 -8.38
C TYR A 181 -2.99 -1.88 -7.20
N PHE A 182 -2.60 -2.56 -6.13
CA PHE A 182 -1.48 -2.10 -5.31
C PHE A 182 -0.21 -2.84 -5.75
N ILE A 183 0.94 -2.21 -5.52
CA ILE A 183 2.26 -2.72 -5.89
C ILE A 183 3.18 -2.48 -4.70
N SER A 184 3.96 -3.49 -4.32
CA SER A 184 5.12 -3.31 -3.44
C SER A 184 6.40 -3.59 -4.21
N VAL A 185 7.44 -2.84 -3.89
CA VAL A 185 8.82 -3.15 -4.29
C VAL A 185 9.69 -3.09 -3.05
N GLU A 186 10.44 -4.16 -2.81
CA GLU A 186 11.34 -4.36 -1.66
C GLU A 186 12.74 -4.70 -2.15
#